data_AF-A0A7K3L098-F1
#
_entry.id   AF-A0A7K3L098-F1
#
_cell.length_a   1.000
_cell.length_b   1.000
_cell.length_c   1.000
_cell.angle_alpha   90.00
_cell.angle_beta   90.00
_cell.angle_gamma   90.00
#
_symmetry.space_group_name_H-M   'P 1'
#
loop_
_entity.id
_entity.type
_entity.pdbx_description
1 polymer ?
#
loop_
_entity_poly.entity_id
_entity_poly.type
_entity_poly.pdbx_seq_one_letter_code
_entity_poly.pdbx_strand_id
1 'polypeptide(L)'
;MTAREKAADGEVTRGSRNRDLGRRGEEAAAKFLHRHGYDVVERNWTCAAGEADIIARVGEVLVFVEVKTRRGVSYGFPAEAVDEAKRERYRRIALSYLAERRLGEVPLRFDVVSIVVSDRRAVVRHHINAFEAS
;
A
#
# COMPACT_ATOMS: atom_id res chain seq x y z
N MET A 1 49.67 9.94 -4.96
CA MET A 1 48.69 10.18 -6.05
C MET A 1 48.34 8.82 -6.67
N THR A 2 47.47 8.00 -6.07
CA THR A 2 45.99 7.95 -6.18
C THR A 2 45.45 7.78 -7.60
N ALA A 3 45.07 6.54 -7.95
CA ALA A 3 44.03 6.22 -8.92
C ALA A 3 43.41 4.89 -8.49
N ARG A 4 42.39 4.95 -7.62
CA ARG A 4 40.95 4.99 -7.92
C ARG A 4 40.38 3.59 -8.14
N GLU A 5 39.67 3.15 -7.09
CA GLU A 5 38.70 2.05 -7.09
C GLU A 5 37.75 2.17 -8.27
N LYS A 6 37.62 1.10 -9.04
CA LYS A 6 36.52 0.94 -10.00
C LYS A 6 35.28 0.53 -9.21
N ALA A 7 34.35 1.47 -9.03
CA ALA A 7 33.00 1.16 -8.60
C ALA A 7 32.29 0.35 -9.72
N ALA A 8 31.77 -0.80 -9.35
CA ALA A 8 30.90 -1.60 -10.19
C ALA A 8 29.49 -0.99 -10.16
N ASP A 9 29.19 -0.14 -11.13
CA ASP A 9 27.82 0.33 -11.37
C ASP A 9 27.01 -0.83 -11.98
N GLY A 10 26.42 -1.64 -11.10
CA GLY A 10 25.49 -2.70 -11.47
C GLY A 10 24.22 -2.11 -12.11
N GLU A 11 23.97 -2.51 -13.35
CA GLU A 11 22.85 -2.04 -14.16
C GLU A 11 21.50 -2.48 -13.56
N VAL A 12 20.80 -1.57 -12.86
CA VAL A 12 19.51 -1.89 -12.21
C VAL A 12 18.40 -1.97 -13.27
N THR A 13 17.87 -3.17 -13.50
CA THR A 13 16.77 -3.42 -14.43
C THR A 13 15.49 -2.63 -14.06
N ARG A 14 14.66 -2.29 -15.05
CA ARG A 14 13.41 -1.52 -14.86
C ARG A 14 12.46 -2.20 -13.87
N GLY A 15 12.42 -3.54 -13.87
CA GLY A 15 11.65 -4.34 -12.90
C GLY A 15 12.17 -4.22 -11.47
N SER A 16 13.49 -4.23 -11.27
CA SER A 16 14.09 -4.04 -9.94
C SER A 16 13.84 -2.64 -9.38
N ARG A 17 13.96 -1.60 -10.24
CA ARG A 17 13.65 -0.21 -9.88
C ARG A 17 12.19 -0.01 -9.46
N ASN A 18 11.27 -0.75 -10.08
CA ASN A 18 9.84 -0.65 -9.75
C ASN A 18 9.51 -1.33 -8.41
N ARG A 19 10.16 -2.47 -8.11
CA ARG A 19 10.05 -3.15 -6.81
C ARG A 19 10.59 -2.31 -5.66
N ASP A 20 11.76 -1.69 -5.85
CA ASP A 20 12.33 -0.80 -4.84
C ASP A 20 11.47 0.45 -4.60
N LEU A 21 10.86 0.99 -5.67
CA LEU A 21 9.91 2.09 -5.55
C LEU A 21 8.66 1.67 -4.77
N GLY A 22 8.10 0.50 -5.08
CA GLY A 22 6.95 -0.07 -4.37
C GLY A 22 7.23 -0.24 -2.88
N ARG A 23 8.33 -0.92 -2.53
CA ARG A 23 8.76 -1.12 -1.13
C ARG A 23 8.94 0.21 -0.37
N ARG A 24 9.58 1.20 -0.99
CA ARG A 24 9.74 2.54 -0.38
C ARG A 24 8.40 3.27 -0.22
N GLY A 25 7.47 3.04 -1.14
CA GLY A 25 6.11 3.54 -1.07
C GLY A 25 5.35 2.97 0.10
N GLU A 26 5.34 1.64 0.24
CA GLU A 26 4.70 0.93 1.35
C GLU A 26 5.26 1.38 2.72
N GLU A 27 6.59 1.52 2.83
CA GLU A 27 7.25 2.07 4.02
C GLU A 27 6.79 3.51 4.34
N ALA A 28 6.67 4.36 3.33
CA ALA A 28 6.20 5.72 3.49
C ALA A 28 4.70 5.77 3.86
N ALA A 29 3.89 4.87 3.32
CA ALA A 29 2.48 4.72 3.65
C ALA A 29 2.29 4.27 5.10
N ALA A 30 3.02 3.25 5.56
CA ALA A 30 2.98 2.78 6.94
C ALA A 30 3.35 3.91 7.93
N LYS A 31 4.43 4.65 7.64
CA LYS A 31 4.83 5.81 8.44
C LYS A 31 3.81 6.94 8.41
N PHE A 32 3.17 7.17 7.26
CA PHE A 32 2.11 8.16 7.13
C PHE A 32 0.91 7.77 8.00
N LEU A 33 0.42 6.54 7.88
CA LEU A 33 -0.72 6.02 8.64
C LEU A 33 -0.45 6.09 10.16
N HIS A 34 0.73 5.67 10.60
CA HIS A 34 1.12 5.75 12.00
C HIS A 34 1.05 7.18 12.55
N ARG A 35 1.57 8.17 11.81
CA ARG A 35 1.47 9.60 12.20
C ARG A 35 0.04 10.13 12.22
N HIS A 36 -0.92 9.44 11.61
CA HIS A 36 -2.34 9.81 11.58
C HIS A 36 -3.18 8.94 12.51
N GLY A 37 -2.57 8.25 13.48
CA GLY A 37 -3.28 7.51 14.53
C GLY A 37 -3.72 6.10 14.14
N TYR A 38 -3.09 5.52 13.13
CA TYR A 38 -3.33 4.13 12.74
C TYR A 38 -2.25 3.22 13.32
N ASP A 39 -2.67 2.10 13.88
CA ASP A 39 -1.76 1.03 14.30
C ASP A 39 -1.60 0.04 13.16
N VAL A 40 -0.45 0.05 12.49
CA VAL A 40 -0.12 -0.93 11.45
C VAL A 40 0.10 -2.28 12.11
N VAL A 41 -0.78 -3.25 11.84
CA VAL A 41 -0.72 -4.60 12.44
C VAL A 41 -0.03 -5.62 11.54
N GLU A 42 -0.18 -5.48 10.22
CA GLU A 42 0.45 -6.36 9.22
C GLU A 42 0.81 -5.60 7.95
N ARG A 43 1.79 -6.12 7.21
CA ARG A 43 2.25 -5.60 5.92
C ARG A 43 2.49 -6.76 4.95
N ASN A 44 2.15 -6.57 3.67
CA ASN A 44 2.28 -7.57 2.60
C ASN A 44 1.69 -8.94 2.99
N TRP A 45 0.49 -8.92 3.57
CA TRP A 45 -0.18 -10.15 3.99
C TRP A 45 -0.86 -10.82 2.79
N THR A 46 -0.61 -12.12 2.60
CA THR A 46 -1.08 -12.86 1.42
C THR A 46 -2.00 -14.02 1.79
N CYS A 47 -3.02 -14.24 0.98
CA CYS A 47 -3.88 -15.42 1.03
C CYS A 47 -4.25 -15.88 -0.40
N ALA A 48 -5.03 -16.96 -0.52
CA ALA A 48 -5.45 -17.48 -1.83
C ALA A 48 -6.24 -16.46 -2.69
N ALA A 49 -6.90 -15.49 -2.08
CA ALA A 49 -7.65 -14.44 -2.79
C ALA A 49 -6.75 -13.28 -3.27
N GLY A 50 -5.55 -13.11 -2.72
CA GLY A 50 -4.65 -12.03 -3.08
C GLY A 50 -3.78 -11.54 -1.93
N GLU A 51 -3.46 -10.26 -1.98
CA GLU A 51 -2.51 -9.61 -1.07
C GLU A 51 -3.14 -8.31 -0.53
N ALA A 52 -2.84 -8.02 0.74
CA ALA A 52 -3.10 -6.73 1.37
C ALA A 52 -1.75 -6.07 1.71
N ASP A 53 -1.46 -4.94 1.08
CA ASP A 53 -0.20 -4.21 1.29
C ASP A 53 -0.03 -3.80 2.76
N ILE A 54 -1.08 -3.24 3.37
CA ILE A 54 -1.08 -2.84 4.78
C ILE A 54 -2.44 -3.20 5.41
N ILE A 55 -2.40 -3.79 6.60
CA ILE A 55 -3.57 -3.93 7.47
C ILE A 55 -3.28 -3.11 8.72
N ALA A 56 -4.22 -2.22 9.09
CA ALA A 56 -4.07 -1.32 10.21
C ALA A 56 -5.35 -1.22 11.05
N ARG A 57 -5.24 -0.78 12.30
CA ARG A 57 -6.37 -0.44 13.17
C ARG A 57 -6.46 1.06 13.38
N VAL A 58 -7.68 1.58 13.43
CA VAL A 58 -7.97 2.94 13.88
C VAL A 58 -9.25 2.91 14.71
N GLY A 59 -9.10 3.08 16.03
CA GLY A 59 -10.16 2.71 16.98
C GLY A 59 -10.55 1.24 16.79
N GLU A 60 -11.85 0.99 16.68
CA GLU A 60 -12.42 -0.36 16.48
C GLU A 60 -12.37 -0.85 15.03
N VAL A 61 -11.99 0.01 14.08
CA VAL A 61 -12.05 -0.31 12.64
C VAL A 61 -10.76 -1.01 12.21
N LEU A 62 -10.91 -2.15 11.53
CA LEU A 62 -9.82 -2.82 10.82
C LEU A 62 -9.80 -2.33 9.36
N VAL A 63 -8.67 -1.77 8.96
CA VAL A 63 -8.51 -1.07 7.68
C VAL A 63 -7.51 -1.83 6.81
N PHE A 64 -7.97 -2.22 5.63
CA PHE A 64 -7.13 -2.79 4.57
C PHE A 64 -6.75 -1.66 3.62
N VAL A 65 -5.46 -1.38 3.51
CA VAL A 65 -4.94 -0.24 2.76
C VAL A 65 -4.13 -0.73 1.58
N GLU A 66 -4.55 -0.34 0.38
CA GLU A 66 -3.77 -0.51 -0.85
C GLU A 66 -2.80 0.67 -1.02
N VAL A 67 -1.54 0.40 -1.40
CA VAL A 67 -0.52 1.41 -1.60
C VAL A 67 -0.17 1.55 -3.08
N LYS A 68 -0.57 2.68 -3.68
CA LYS A 68 -0.24 2.99 -5.08
C LYS A 68 0.90 4.00 -5.14
N THR A 69 2.09 3.56 -5.59
CA THR A 69 3.26 4.44 -5.77
C THR A 69 3.60 4.63 -7.24
N ARG A 70 3.74 5.89 -7.68
CA ARG A 70 4.15 6.21 -9.06
C ARG A 70 5.12 7.39 -9.13
N ARG A 71 5.85 7.50 -10.24
CA ARG A 71 6.68 8.66 -10.59
C ARG A 71 5.91 9.61 -11.51
N GLY A 72 6.14 10.91 -11.40
CA GLY A 72 5.67 11.92 -12.38
C GLY A 72 4.57 12.87 -11.88
N VAL A 73 4.05 13.70 -12.80
CA VAL A 73 3.11 14.81 -12.53
C VAL A 73 1.63 14.43 -12.63
N SER A 74 1.30 13.16 -12.89
CA SER A 74 -0.10 12.74 -12.81
C SER A 74 -0.54 12.85 -11.34
N TYR A 75 -1.42 13.81 -11.06
CA TYR A 75 -2.11 13.98 -9.79
C TYR A 75 -3.45 13.25 -9.84
N GLY A 76 -3.89 12.75 -8.68
CA GLY A 76 -5.20 12.12 -8.52
C GLY A 76 -5.12 10.59 -8.41
N PHE A 77 -6.01 10.04 -7.60
CA PHE A 77 -6.42 8.65 -7.75
C PHE A 77 -6.81 8.47 -9.23
N PRO A 78 -6.25 7.50 -9.98
CA PRO A 78 -6.88 7.15 -11.25
C PRO A 78 -8.36 6.95 -10.90
N ALA A 79 -9.26 7.65 -11.56
CA ALA A 79 -10.67 7.27 -11.56
C ALA A 79 -10.85 5.92 -12.30
N GLU A 80 -9.91 4.99 -12.12
CA GLU A 80 -10.15 3.57 -12.26
C GLU A 80 -11.30 3.31 -11.31
N ALA A 81 -12.49 3.32 -11.91
CA ALA A 81 -13.67 2.77 -11.30
C ALA A 81 -13.23 1.50 -10.60
N VAL A 82 -13.51 1.47 -9.31
CA VAL A 82 -13.29 0.31 -8.49
C VAL A 82 -14.27 -0.70 -9.05
N ASP A 83 -13.79 -1.54 -9.95
CA ASP A 83 -14.64 -2.55 -10.55
C ASP A 83 -15.13 -3.49 -9.45
N GLU A 84 -16.31 -4.08 -9.67
CA GLU A 84 -16.92 -4.99 -8.71
C GLU A 84 -15.97 -6.15 -8.38
N ALA A 85 -15.15 -6.57 -9.35
CA ALA A 85 -14.13 -7.59 -9.18
C ALA A 85 -13.10 -7.22 -8.11
N LYS A 86 -12.62 -5.97 -8.07
CA LYS A 86 -11.70 -5.49 -7.04
C LYS A 86 -12.38 -5.49 -5.68
N ARG A 87 -13.61 -5.01 -5.56
CA ARG A 87 -14.36 -5.03 -4.29
C ARG A 87 -14.49 -6.44 -3.75
N GLU A 88 -14.92 -7.36 -4.59
CA GLU A 88 -15.10 -8.76 -4.21
C GLU A 88 -13.79 -9.45 -3.84
N ARG A 89 -12.69 -9.11 -4.52
CA ARG A 89 -11.36 -9.61 -4.15
C ARG A 89 -10.97 -9.13 -2.75
N TYR A 90 -11.14 -7.84 -2.43
CA TYR A 90 -10.79 -7.31 -1.11
C TYR A 90 -11.71 -7.85 0.00
N ARG A 91 -13.01 -8.06 -0.27
CA ARG A 91 -13.89 -8.76 0.67
C ARG A 91 -13.34 -10.13 1.03
N ARG A 92 -12.95 -10.94 0.04
CA ARG A 92 -12.39 -12.28 0.28
C ARG A 92 -11.05 -12.24 1.01
N ILE A 93 -10.19 -11.27 0.72
CA ILE A 93 -8.93 -11.04 1.46
C ILE A 93 -9.24 -10.74 2.93
N ALA A 94 -10.14 -9.80 3.20
CA ALA A 94 -10.49 -9.41 4.56
C ALA A 94 -11.13 -10.57 5.35
N LEU A 95 -12.08 -11.31 4.76
CA LEU A 95 -12.69 -12.48 5.39
C LEU A 95 -11.65 -13.56 5.72
N SER A 96 -10.69 -13.79 4.82
CA SER A 96 -9.59 -14.74 5.07
C SER A 96 -8.74 -14.31 6.25
N TYR A 97 -8.44 -13.00 6.36
CA TYR A 97 -7.67 -12.45 7.46
C TYR A 97 -8.40 -12.58 8.80
N LEU A 98 -9.70 -12.25 8.83
CA LEU A 98 -10.53 -12.39 10.03
C LEU A 98 -10.57 -13.85 10.50
N ALA A 99 -10.78 -14.79 9.58
CA ALA A 99 -10.80 -16.22 9.89
C ALA A 99 -9.46 -16.72 10.44
N GLU A 100 -8.33 -16.36 9.80
CA GLU A 100 -6.99 -16.77 10.24
C GLU A 100 -6.64 -16.20 11.61
N ARG A 101 -6.97 -14.92 11.85
CA ARG A 101 -6.70 -14.23 13.12
C ARG A 101 -7.76 -14.50 14.19
N ARG A 102 -8.78 -15.32 13.88
CA ARG A 102 -9.93 -15.63 14.77
C ARG A 102 -10.58 -14.36 15.32
N LEU A 103 -10.65 -13.33 14.49
CA LEU A 103 -11.33 -12.09 14.82
C LEU A 103 -12.83 -12.31 14.61
N GLY A 104 -13.63 -11.84 15.57
CA GLY A 104 -15.08 -11.78 15.42
C GLY A 104 -15.51 -10.70 14.43
N GLU A 105 -16.77 -10.32 14.48
CA GLU A 105 -17.28 -9.20 13.68
C GLU A 105 -16.60 -7.89 14.12
N VAL A 106 -15.86 -7.29 13.20
CA VAL A 106 -15.22 -5.98 13.37
C VAL A 106 -15.57 -5.10 12.18
N PRO A 107 -15.80 -3.80 12.37
CA PRO A 107 -15.98 -2.88 11.26
C PRO A 107 -14.78 -2.93 10.31
N LEU A 108 -15.04 -3.17 9.03
CA LEU A 108 -14.03 -3.20 7.99
C LEU A 108 -14.06 -1.91 7.18
N ARG A 109 -12.87 -1.45 6.79
CA ARG A 109 -12.73 -0.34 5.84
C ARG A 109 -11.64 -0.64 4.82
N PHE A 110 -11.86 -0.19 3.60
CA PHE A 110 -10.88 -0.33 2.52
C PHE A 110 -10.42 1.06 2.07
N ASP A 111 -9.16 1.36 2.32
CA ASP A 111 -8.56 2.66 2.01
C ASP A 111 -7.51 2.50 0.90
N VAL A 112 -7.13 3.62 0.27
CA VAL A 112 -5.97 3.68 -0.61
C VAL A 112 -5.03 4.79 -0.14
N VAL A 113 -3.74 4.49 -0.06
CA VAL A 113 -2.68 5.50 0.05
C VAL A 113 -2.00 5.64 -1.30
N SER A 114 -2.13 6.80 -1.92
CA SER A 114 -1.44 7.13 -3.17
C SER A 114 -0.22 7.99 -2.90
N ILE A 115 0.93 7.58 -3.45
CA ILE A 115 2.21 8.26 -3.32
C ILE A 115 2.72 8.64 -4.70
N VAL A 116 2.88 9.94 -4.92
CA VAL A 116 3.44 10.50 -6.15
C VAL A 116 4.83 11.02 -5.86
N VAL A 117 5.83 10.41 -6.49
CA VAL A 117 7.24 10.76 -6.33
C VAL A 117 7.69 11.63 -7.51
N SER A 118 8.26 12.78 -7.18
CA SER A 118 8.98 13.69 -8.07
C SER A 118 10.44 13.79 -7.62
N ASP A 119 11.30 14.41 -8.43
CA ASP A 119 12.75 14.45 -8.21
C ASP A 119 13.17 15.01 -6.84
N ARG A 120 12.35 15.90 -6.25
CA ARG A 120 12.67 16.56 -4.97
C ARG A 120 11.66 16.32 -3.86
N ARG A 121 10.50 15.71 -4.15
CA ARG A 121 9.37 15.62 -3.21
C ARG A 121 8.53 14.38 -3.46
N ALA A 122 7.93 13.85 -2.40
CA ALA A 122 6.84 12.90 -2.48
C ALA A 122 5.57 13.52 -1.90
N VAL A 123 4.44 13.31 -2.57
CA VAL A 123 3.11 13.70 -2.09
C VAL A 123 2.37 12.44 -1.71
N VAL A 124 1.91 12.36 -0.48
CA VAL A 124 1.07 11.26 0.04
C VAL A 124 -0.37 11.76 0.14
N ARG A 125 -1.32 10.99 -0.38
CA ARG A 125 -2.75 11.22 -0.20
C ARG A 125 -3.41 9.94 0.27
N HIS A 126 -4.30 10.07 1.24
CA HIS A 126 -5.08 8.97 1.80
C HIS A 126 -6.54 9.13 1.40
N HIS A 127 -7.04 8.13 0.69
CA HIS A 127 -8.42 8.03 0.24
C HIS A 127 -9.13 7.06 1.19
N ILE A 128 -9.90 7.63 2.11
CA ILE A 128 -10.71 6.88 3.08
C ILE A 128 -11.96 6.35 2.38
N ASN A 129 -12.38 5.12 2.68
CA ASN A 129 -13.52 4.46 2.02
C ASN A 129 -13.34 4.42 0.49
N ALA A 130 -12.13 4.09 0.03
CA ALA A 130 -11.85 3.99 -1.40
C ALA A 130 -12.76 2.95 -2.07
N PHE A 131 -13.11 1.88 -1.34
CA PHE A 131 -14.01 0.82 -1.78
C PHE A 131 -15.03 0.55 -0.66
N GLU A 132 -16.31 0.86 -0.87
CA GLU A 132 -17.36 0.40 0.05
C GLU A 132 -17.62 -1.09 -0.20
N ALA A 133 -17.46 -1.90 0.85
CA ALA A 133 -17.99 -3.26 0.86
C ALA A 133 -19.47 -3.16 1.27
N SER A 134 -20.35 -2.95 0.28
CA SER A 134 -21.80 -3.15 0.46
C SER A 134 -22.15 -4.61 0.71
#